data_AF-A0A3B9IU66-F1
#
_entry.id   AF-A0A3B9IU66-F1
#
_cell.length_a   1.000
_cell.length_b   1.000
_cell.length_c   1.000
_cell.angle_alpha   90.00
_cell.angle_beta   90.00
_cell.angle_gamma   90.00
#
_symmetry.space_group_name_H-M   'P 1'
#
loop_
_entity.id
_entity.type
_entity.pdbx_description
1 polymer ?
#
loop_
_entity_poly.entity_id
_entity_poly.type
_entity_poly.pdbx_seq_one_letter_code
_entity_poly.pdbx_strand_id
1 'polypeptide(L)'
;MLGTKRDMIGILLFAVLILVVLPLSLDLFRLNNIGKYLTYAFVAVGLVLCWGLGGVLSLGQGVFFGLGGYAMAMFLKLEASSPEATAIQSTPGIPDFMDW
;
A
#
# COMPACT_ATOMS: atom_id res chain seq x y z
N MET A 1 31.91 1.30 -6.93
CA MET A 1 30.50 1.75 -7.04
C MET A 1 30.14 2.90 -6.09
N LEU A 2 31.08 3.48 -5.31
CA LEU A 2 30.96 4.84 -4.77
C LEU A 2 31.66 5.78 -5.77
N GLY A 3 30.90 6.38 -6.67
CA GLY A 3 31.40 6.76 -8.00
C GLY A 3 31.73 8.24 -8.22
N THR A 4 31.18 9.18 -7.45
CA THR A 4 31.42 10.61 -7.70
C THR A 4 31.56 11.43 -6.42
N LYS A 5 32.29 12.56 -6.48
CA LYS A 5 32.41 13.52 -5.37
C LYS A 5 31.05 13.98 -4.85
N ARG A 6 30.04 14.04 -5.72
CA ARG A 6 28.66 14.40 -5.38
C ARG A 6 27.99 13.34 -4.49
N ASP A 7 28.19 12.06 -4.78
CA ASP A 7 27.64 10.97 -3.97
C ASP A 7 28.23 10.98 -2.56
N MET A 8 29.54 11.22 -2.44
CA MET A 8 30.21 11.34 -1.14
C MET A 8 29.70 12.54 -0.34
N ILE A 9 29.50 13.69 -0.99
CA ILE A 9 28.88 14.86 -0.35
C ILE A 9 27.46 14.53 0.12
N GLY A 10 26.67 13.85 -0.71
CA GLY A 10 25.31 13.42 -0.34
C GLY A 10 25.29 12.51 0.89
N ILE A 11 26.16 11.49 0.92
CA ILE A 11 26.30 10.59 2.06
C ILE A 11 26.72 11.36 3.32
N LEU A 12 27.68 12.27 3.19
CA LEU A 12 28.18 13.06 4.32
C LEU A 12 27.09 14.01 4.87
N LEU A 13 26.34 14.67 4.00
CA LEU A 13 25.21 15.50 4.40
C LEU A 13 24.12 14.69 5.11
N PHE A 14 23.80 13.50 4.59
CA PHE A 14 22.82 12.60 5.22
C PHE A 14 23.30 12.10 6.59
N ALA A 15 24.58 11.76 6.73
CA ALA A 15 25.17 11.38 8.00
C ALA A 15 25.12 12.52 9.02
N VAL A 16 25.47 13.75 8.61
CA VAL A 16 25.38 14.94 9.49
C VAL A 16 23.94 15.21 9.90
N LEU A 17 22.98 15.09 8.98
CA LEU A 17 21.56 15.25 9.30
C LEU A 17 21.14 14.26 10.40
N ILE A 18 21.45 12.96 10.23
CA ILE A 18 21.00 11.92 11.16
C ILE A 18 21.74 11.94 12.49
N LEU A 19 23.07 12.10 12.46
CA LEU A 19 23.91 11.93 13.65
C LEU A 19 24.11 13.22 14.44
N VAL A 20 23.89 14.39 13.84
CA VAL A 20 24.14 15.70 14.47
C VAL A 20 22.88 16.53 14.54
N VAL A 21 22.21 16.77 13.40
CA VAL A 21 21.06 17.69 13.36
C VAL A 21 19.88 17.11 14.12
N LEU A 22 19.49 15.85 13.88
CA LEU A 22 18.33 15.24 14.53
C LEU A 22 18.49 15.14 16.07
N PRO A 23 19.63 14.66 16.63
CA PRO A 23 19.78 14.55 18.08
C PRO A 23 19.85 15.91 18.79
N LEU A 24 20.38 16.94 18.13
CA LEU A 24 20.48 18.28 18.71
C LEU A 24 19.18 19.10 18.59
N SER A 25 18.31 18.77 17.65
CA SER A 25 17.07 19.54 17.38
C SER A 25 15.80 18.92 17.93
N LEU A 26 15.78 17.63 18.24
CA LEU A 26 14.58 16.90 18.67
C LEU A 26 14.68 16.44 20.13
N ASP A 27 13.53 16.39 20.80
CA ASP A 27 13.41 15.74 22.10
C ASP A 27 13.53 14.21 21.98
N LEU A 28 13.82 13.56 23.12
CA LEU A 28 14.02 12.10 23.21
C LEU A 28 12.86 11.26 22.67
N PHE A 29 11.61 11.71 22.83
CA PHE A 29 10.45 10.95 22.35
C PHE A 29 10.37 11.00 20.82
N ARG A 30 10.50 12.21 20.23
CA ARG A 30 10.52 12.37 18.78
C ARG A 30 11.71 11.69 18.14
N LEU A 31 12.89 11.79 18.74
CA LEU A 31 14.10 11.12 18.23
C LEU A 31 13.92 9.60 18.17
N ASN A 32 13.33 8.99 19.21
CA ASN A 32 13.00 7.56 19.20
C ASN A 32 11.99 7.20 18.10
N ASN A 33 10.97 8.03 17.88
CA ASN A 33 9.99 7.79 16.82
C ASN A 33 10.61 7.90 15.43
N ILE A 34 11.48 8.88 15.20
CA ILE A 34 12.23 9.00 13.93
C ILE A 34 13.07 7.75 13.68
N GLY A 35 13.78 7.23 14.69
CA GLY A 35 14.51 5.97 14.58
C GLY A 35 13.61 4.80 14.17
N LYS A 36 12.42 4.68 14.77
CA LYS A 36 11.42 3.66 14.39
C LYS A 36 10.95 3.83 12.95
N TYR A 37 10.61 5.06 12.55
CA TYR A 37 10.11 5.34 11.20
C TYR A 37 11.17 5.12 10.12
N LEU A 38 12.44 5.44 10.39
CA LEU A 38 13.56 5.13 9.49
C LEU A 38 13.70 3.63 9.26
N THR A 39 13.53 2.81 10.30
CA THR A 39 13.50 1.34 10.15
C THR A 39 12.35 0.90 9.23
N TYR A 40 11.15 1.47 9.39
CA TYR A 40 10.02 1.15 8.51
C TYR A 40 10.19 1.68 7.08
N ALA A 41 10.97 2.73 6.87
CA ALA A 41 11.21 3.30 5.55
C ALA A 41 11.86 2.29 4.59
N PHE A 42 12.75 1.41 5.08
CA PHE A 42 13.33 0.34 4.24
C PHE A 42 12.26 -0.64 3.74
N VAL A 43 11.30 -1.01 4.59
CA VAL A 43 10.17 -1.86 4.20
C VAL A 43 9.30 -1.15 3.16
N ALA A 44 8.99 0.13 3.39
CA ALA A 44 8.21 0.93 2.46
C ALA A 44 8.89 1.06 1.08
N VAL A 45 10.20 1.32 1.04
CA VAL A 45 10.98 1.34 -0.20
C VAL A 45 10.95 -0.03 -0.89
N GLY A 46 11.10 -1.12 -0.13
CA GLY A 46 10.96 -2.48 -0.67
C GLY A 46 9.62 -2.71 -1.35
N LEU A 47 8.51 -2.31 -0.71
CA LEU A 47 7.17 -2.42 -1.30
C LEU A 47 7.03 -1.59 -2.59
N VAL A 48 7.57 -0.38 -2.61
CA VAL A 48 7.55 0.49 -3.81
C VAL A 48 8.36 -0.13 -4.94
N LEU A 49 9.52 -0.73 -4.66
CA LEU A 49 10.33 -1.41 -5.68
C LEU A 49 9.63 -2.68 -6.20
N CYS A 50 9.05 -3.50 -5.33
CA CYS A 50 8.32 -4.71 -5.72
C CYS A 50 7.17 -4.39 -6.69
N TRP A 51 6.41 -3.34 -6.41
CA TRP A 51 5.28 -2.98 -7.26
C TRP A 51 5.70 -2.16 -8.48
N GLY A 52 6.50 -1.12 -8.30
CA GLY A 52 6.89 -0.20 -9.37
C GLY A 52 7.85 -0.83 -10.40
N LEU A 53 8.91 -1.50 -9.93
CA LEU A 53 9.87 -2.15 -10.83
C LEU A 53 9.53 -3.62 -11.06
N GLY A 54 9.11 -4.34 -10.03
CA GLY A 54 8.78 -5.75 -10.14
C GLY A 54 7.42 -6.03 -10.77
N GLY A 55 6.53 -5.03 -10.84
CA GLY A 55 5.15 -5.23 -11.30
C GLY A 55 4.31 -6.12 -10.37
N VAL A 56 4.82 -6.47 -9.19
CA VAL A 56 4.16 -7.37 -8.24
C VAL A 56 3.43 -6.55 -7.20
N LEU A 57 2.11 -6.69 -7.19
CA LEU A 57 1.27 -6.05 -6.20
C LEU A 57 1.45 -6.74 -4.84
N SER A 58 1.77 -5.97 -3.81
CA SER A 58 1.95 -6.53 -2.46
C SER A 58 0.60 -7.05 -1.91
N LEU A 59 0.63 -8.08 -1.05
CA LEU A 59 -0.58 -8.62 -0.43
C LEU A 59 -1.41 -7.53 0.26
N GLY A 60 -0.75 -6.61 0.98
CA GLY A 60 -1.42 -5.49 1.65
C GLY A 60 -2.25 -4.64 0.69
N GLN A 61 -1.73 -4.33 -0.50
CA GLN A 61 -2.48 -3.64 -1.55
C GLN A 61 -3.55 -4.55 -2.18
N GLY A 62 -3.22 -5.84 -2.35
CA GLY A 62 -4.06 -6.83 -3.02
C GLY A 62 -5.37 -7.09 -2.29
N VAL A 63 -5.35 -7.07 -0.96
CA VAL A 63 -6.57 -7.20 -0.15
C VAL A 63 -7.55 -6.05 -0.46
N PHE A 64 -7.07 -4.80 -0.53
CA PHE A 64 -7.96 -3.67 -0.84
C PHE A 64 -8.45 -3.68 -2.29
N PHE A 65 -7.60 -4.07 -3.24
CA PHE A 65 -8.01 -4.27 -4.63
C PHE A 65 -9.06 -5.38 -4.75
N GLY A 66 -8.87 -6.50 -4.05
CA GLY A 66 -9.80 -7.63 -4.04
C GLY A 66 -11.16 -7.25 -3.45
N LEU A 67 -11.16 -6.56 -2.30
CA LEU A 67 -12.39 -6.08 -1.66
C LEU A 67 -13.14 -5.08 -2.55
N GLY A 68 -12.42 -4.11 -3.16
CA GLY A 68 -13.02 -3.16 -4.09
C GLY A 68 -13.58 -3.83 -5.34
N GLY A 69 -12.85 -4.79 -5.91
CA GLY A 69 -13.30 -5.58 -7.06
C GLY A 69 -14.54 -6.42 -6.76
N TYR A 70 -14.58 -7.04 -5.57
CA TYR A 70 -15.77 -7.77 -5.10
C TYR A 70 -16.97 -6.83 -4.96
N ALA A 71 -16.81 -5.70 -4.26
CA ALA A 71 -17.89 -4.73 -4.09
C ALA A 71 -18.42 -4.19 -5.43
N MET A 72 -17.52 -3.92 -6.39
CA MET A 72 -17.90 -3.49 -7.74
C MET A 72 -18.65 -4.61 -8.50
N ALA A 73 -18.15 -5.85 -8.45
CA ALA A 73 -18.81 -6.98 -9.11
C ALA A 73 -20.20 -7.24 -8.52
N MET A 74 -20.35 -7.13 -7.19
CA MET A 74 -21.65 -7.22 -6.53
C MET A 74 -22.60 -6.13 -7.00
N PHE A 75 -22.14 -4.87 -7.05
CA PHE A 75 -22.96 -3.74 -7.50
C PHE A 75 -23.45 -3.94 -8.94
N LEU A 76 -22.55 -4.29 -9.86
CA LEU A 76 -22.91 -4.51 -11.27
C LEU A 76 -23.87 -5.69 -11.44
N LYS A 77 -23.66 -6.79 -10.69
CA LYS A 77 -24.61 -7.91 -10.71
C LYS A 77 -25.96 -7.51 -10.13
N LEU A 78 -25.99 -6.73 -9.04
CA LEU A 78 -27.24 -6.26 -8.44
C LEU A 78 -28.01 -5.33 -9.40
N GLU A 79 -27.32 -4.44 -10.11
CA GLU A 79 -27.93 -3.58 -11.13
C GLU A 79 -28.56 -4.40 -12.27
N ALA A 80 -27.91 -5.50 -12.67
CA ALA A 80 -28.41 -6.40 -13.70
C ALA A 80 -29.50 -7.38 -13.19
N SER A 81 -29.63 -7.56 -11.88
CA SER A 81 -30.55 -8.52 -11.25
C SER A 81 -32.00 -8.01 -11.16
N SER A 82 -32.63 -7.74 -12.31
CA SER A 82 -34.09 -7.57 -12.33
C SER A 82 -34.82 -8.89 -11.99
N PRO A 83 -35.99 -8.86 -11.33
CA PRO A 83 -36.76 -10.07 -11.03
C PRO A 83 -37.04 -10.93 -12.27
N GLU A 84 -37.24 -10.31 -13.43
CA GLU A 84 -37.46 -11.01 -14.70
C GLU A 84 -36.18 -11.68 -15.22
N ALA A 85 -35.03 -11.00 -15.13
CA ALA A 85 -33.74 -11.57 -15.56
C ALA A 85 -33.26 -12.70 -14.63
N THR A 86 -33.70 -12.68 -13.37
CA THR A 86 -33.29 -13.61 -12.32
C THR A 86 -34.37 -14.64 -11.97
N ALA A 87 -35.39 -14.81 -12.81
CA ALA A 87 -36.53 -15.68 -12.53
C ALA A 87 -36.19 -17.18 -12.32
N ILE A 88 -34.97 -17.59 -12.66
CA ILE A 88 -34.45 -18.95 -12.46
C ILE A 88 -33.94 -19.18 -11.02
N GLN A 89 -33.65 -18.11 -10.26
CA GLN A 89 -33.12 -18.15 -8.91
C GLN A 89 -34.21 -18.47 -7.87
N SER A 90 -33.80 -19.07 -6.73
CA SER A 90 -34.71 -19.34 -5.61
C SER A 90 -35.19 -18.02 -4.97
N THR A 91 -34.33 -17.00 -5.01
CA THR A 91 -34.64 -15.63 -4.62
C THR A 91 -34.38 -14.67 -5.81
N PRO A 92 -35.41 -14.28 -6.58
CA PRO A 92 -35.26 -13.29 -7.65
C PRO A 92 -34.92 -11.89 -7.13
N GLY A 93 -34.16 -11.12 -7.90
CA GLY A 93 -33.78 -9.73 -7.58
C GLY A 93 -32.42 -9.56 -6.88
N ILE A 94 -31.67 -10.64 -6.64
CA ILE A 94 -30.33 -10.61 -6.05
C ILE A 94 -29.28 -11.23 -7.00
N PRO A 95 -27.98 -10.91 -6.83
CA PRO A 95 -26.92 -11.58 -7.56
C PRO A 95 -26.94 -13.11 -7.37
N ASP A 96 -26.68 -13.85 -8.45
CA ASP A 96 -26.63 -15.33 -8.52
C ASP A 96 -25.79 -16.02 -7.42
N PHE A 97 -24.65 -15.46 -7.06
CA PHE A 97 -23.76 -16.03 -6.03
C PHE A 97 -24.25 -15.80 -4.59
N MET A 98 -25.30 -14.98 -4.42
CA MET A 98 -25.97 -14.76 -3.13
C MET A 98 -27.20 -15.64 -2.96
N ASP A 99 -27.63 -16.30 -4.03
CA ASP A 99 -28.70 -17.29 -4.02
C ASP A 99 -28.15 -18.64 -3.54
N TRP A 100 -28.88 -19.31 -2.64
CA TRP A 100 -28.44 -20.54 -1.97
C TRP A 100 -29.53 -21.61 -1.96
#